data_AF-A0A813EGG4-F1
#
_entry.id   AF-A0A813EGG4-F1
#
_cell.length_a   1.000
_cell.length_b   1.000
_cell.length_c   1.000
_cell.angle_alpha   90.00
_cell.angle_beta   90.00
_cell.angle_gamma   90.00
#
_symmetry.space_group_name_H-M   'P 1'
#
loop_
_entity.id
_entity.type
_entity.pdbx_description
1 polymer ?
#
loop_
_entity_poly.entity_id
_entity_poly.type
_entity_poly.pdbx_seq_one_letter_code
_entity_poly.pdbx_strand_id
1 'polypeptide(L)'
;AGHLRSAIESGEAAGLADEELAAAKAAVADEEQKDAARRRLKDASKSRDLEALRVAIEGAERAGLPDDAAELEAARQAQEQEERKDRARGAVRSALSSGDGEALRSALEEGKEAGLGPRDLADAEAAMEHSDIQDAALRKLKEAVASRDPGELRAALAEGELAGLREGDLDEARKALVQEERKAVALKGLE
;
A
#
# COMPACT_ATOMS: atom_id res chain seq x y z
N ALA A 1 1.01 40.96 6.90
CA ALA A 1 1.28 41.49 8.25
C ALA A 1 2.23 42.72 8.30
N GLY A 2 3.38 42.74 7.60
CA GLY A 2 4.43 43.77 7.80
C GLY A 2 3.97 45.24 7.71
N HIS A 3 3.24 45.61 6.66
CA HIS A 3 2.74 46.98 6.50
C HIS A 3 1.73 47.40 7.59
N LEU A 4 0.88 46.47 8.04
CA LEU A 4 -0.09 46.75 9.11
C LEU A 4 0.62 46.96 10.46
N ARG A 5 1.67 46.20 10.76
CA ARG A 5 2.48 46.41 11.98
C ARG A 5 3.12 47.80 11.99
N SER A 6 3.76 48.22 10.89
CA SER A 6 4.35 49.56 10.81
C SER A 6 3.31 50.68 10.89
N ALA A 7 2.09 50.45 10.38
CA ALA A 7 0.98 51.40 10.52
C ALA A 7 0.48 51.50 11.97
N ILE A 8 0.39 50.37 12.69
CA ILE A 8 0.07 50.36 14.13
C ILE A 8 1.14 51.10 14.91
N GLU A 9 2.43 50.80 14.71
CA GLU A 9 3.55 51.48 15.37
C GLU A 9 3.53 53.00 15.12
N SER A 10 3.23 53.42 13.89
CA SER A 10 3.10 54.84 13.54
C SER A 10 1.89 55.49 14.23
N GLY A 11 0.78 54.77 14.34
CA GLY A 11 -0.42 55.22 15.06
C GLY A 11 -0.18 55.38 16.56
N GLU A 12 0.53 54.43 17.18
CA GLU A 12 0.97 54.51 18.58
C GLU A 12 1.89 55.71 18.79
N ALA A 13 2.85 55.95 17.89
CA ALA A 13 3.75 57.11 17.94
C ALA A 13 3.01 58.45 17.76
N ALA A 14 1.89 58.45 17.03
CA ALA A 14 1.02 59.61 16.86
C ALA A 14 0.06 59.83 18.05
N GLY A 15 0.06 58.93 19.04
CA GLY A 15 -0.78 59.03 20.23
C GLY A 15 -2.21 58.54 20.06
N LEU A 16 -2.49 57.68 19.07
CA LEU A 16 -3.79 57.01 18.97
C LEU A 16 -4.00 56.09 20.18
N ALA A 17 -5.25 56.02 20.64
CA ALA A 17 -5.65 55.16 21.75
C ALA A 17 -5.69 53.68 21.34
N ASP A 18 -5.56 52.77 22.31
CA ASP A 18 -5.59 51.32 22.05
C ASP A 18 -6.90 50.86 21.41
N GLU A 19 -8.03 51.50 21.77
CA GLU A 19 -9.33 51.22 21.19
C GLU A 19 -9.38 51.57 19.70
N GLU A 20 -8.68 52.63 19.28
CA GLU A 20 -8.58 53.06 17.88
C GLU A 20 -7.70 52.10 17.06
N LEU A 21 -6.75 51.44 17.71
CA LEU A 21 -5.85 50.47 17.09
C LEU A 21 -6.35 49.01 17.19
N ALA A 22 -7.38 48.74 17.98
CA ALA A 22 -7.84 47.39 18.31
C ALA A 22 -8.16 46.54 17.07
N ALA A 23 -8.87 47.12 16.10
CA ALA A 23 -9.22 46.42 14.85
C ALA A 23 -7.98 46.08 14.01
N ALA A 24 -6.99 46.98 13.95
CA ALA A 24 -5.74 46.73 13.25
C ALA A 24 -4.89 45.66 13.96
N LYS A 25 -4.82 45.71 15.29
CA LYS A 25 -4.14 44.70 16.13
C LYS A 25 -4.77 43.32 15.94
N ALA A 26 -6.10 43.23 15.93
CA ALA A 26 -6.83 42.00 15.66
C ALA A 26 -6.54 41.46 14.25
N ALA A 27 -6.59 42.32 13.22
CA ALA A 27 -6.28 41.91 11.84
C ALA A 27 -4.84 41.40 11.67
N VAL A 28 -3.86 41.97 12.40
CA VAL A 28 -2.49 41.47 12.42
C VAL A 28 -2.41 40.08 13.08
N ALA A 29 -3.06 39.89 14.23
CA ALA A 29 -3.09 38.61 14.92
C ALA A 29 -3.73 37.51 14.04
N ASP A 30 -4.84 37.83 13.37
CA ASP A 30 -5.52 36.91 12.45
C ASP A 30 -4.61 36.51 11.28
N GLU A 31 -3.93 37.47 10.65
CA GLU A 31 -3.03 37.16 9.53
C GLU A 31 -1.81 36.35 9.98
N GLU A 32 -1.27 36.61 11.18
CA GLU A 32 -0.18 35.82 11.74
C GLU A 32 -0.61 34.38 12.04
N GLN A 33 -1.83 34.19 12.55
CA GLN A 33 -2.39 32.85 12.76
C GLN A 33 -2.54 32.11 11.41
N LYS A 34 -3.02 32.80 10.37
CA LYS A 34 -3.12 32.24 9.02
C LYS A 34 -1.75 31.89 8.43
N ASP A 35 -0.76 32.76 8.57
CA ASP A 35 0.61 32.51 8.12
C ASP A 35 1.23 31.30 8.83
N ALA A 36 0.99 31.16 10.14
CA ALA A 36 1.43 30.00 10.91
C ALA A 36 0.74 28.72 10.43
N ALA A 37 -0.56 28.77 10.12
CA ALA A 37 -1.29 27.63 9.55
C ALA A 37 -0.77 27.23 8.17
N ARG A 38 -0.54 28.18 7.24
CA ARG A 38 0.06 27.92 5.92
C ARG A 38 1.40 27.20 6.03
N ARG A 39 2.26 27.62 6.98
CA ARG A 39 3.55 26.96 7.23
C ARG A 39 3.37 25.52 7.70
N ARG A 40 2.47 25.28 8.66
CA ARG A 40 2.18 23.92 9.16
C ARG A 40 1.64 23.00 8.06
N LEU A 41 0.73 23.49 7.21
CA LEU A 41 0.23 22.73 6.06
C LEU A 41 1.38 22.33 5.13
N LYS A 42 2.28 23.26 4.81
CA LYS A 42 3.45 23.00 3.96
C LYS A 42 4.38 21.94 4.55
N ASP A 43 4.65 22.02 5.85
CA ASP A 43 5.53 21.07 6.54
C ASP A 43 4.88 19.68 6.65
N ALA A 44 3.59 19.62 6.99
CA ALA A 44 2.81 18.38 7.01
C ALA A 44 2.78 17.69 5.63
N SER A 45 2.46 18.44 4.57
CA SER A 45 2.45 17.94 3.19
C SER A 45 3.80 17.40 2.72
N LYS A 46 4.91 17.98 3.18
CA LYS A 46 6.25 17.45 2.90
C LYS A 46 6.55 16.16 3.65
N SER A 47 6.13 16.09 4.92
CA SER A 47 6.37 14.91 5.77
C SER A 47 5.58 13.69 5.32
N ARG A 48 4.42 13.89 4.64
CA ARG A 48 3.47 12.83 4.27
C ARG A 48 2.96 12.04 5.48
N ASP A 49 3.00 12.62 6.68
CA ASP A 49 2.44 12.03 7.88
C ASP A 49 0.93 12.35 7.97
N LEU A 50 0.10 11.31 8.02
CA LEU A 50 -1.35 11.43 8.00
C LEU A 50 -1.91 12.22 9.19
N GLU A 51 -1.36 12.02 10.38
CA GLU A 51 -1.84 12.72 11.58
C GLU A 51 -1.41 14.19 11.54
N ALA A 52 -0.17 14.47 11.13
CA ALA A 52 0.30 15.84 10.95
C ALA A 52 -0.52 16.59 9.89
N LEU A 53 -0.88 15.93 8.78
CA LEU A 53 -1.75 16.49 7.73
C LEU A 53 -3.12 16.84 8.29
N ARG A 54 -3.76 15.89 8.98
CA ARG A 54 -5.07 16.09 9.61
C ARG A 54 -5.06 17.26 10.59
N VAL A 55 -4.11 17.27 11.53
CA VAL A 55 -3.98 18.35 12.53
C VAL A 55 -3.70 19.71 11.87
N ALA A 56 -2.89 19.75 10.81
CA ALA A 56 -2.60 20.98 10.09
C ALA A 56 -3.82 21.51 9.32
N ILE A 57 -4.60 20.64 8.68
CA ILE A 57 -5.84 20.98 7.96
C ILE A 57 -6.87 21.54 8.95
N GLU A 58 -7.17 20.82 10.02
CA GLU A 58 -8.12 21.30 11.03
C GLU A 58 -7.65 22.62 11.68
N GLY A 59 -6.35 22.77 11.89
CA GLY A 59 -5.76 24.01 12.42
C GLY A 59 -5.89 25.20 11.45
N ALA A 60 -5.77 24.95 10.14
CA ALA A 60 -5.94 25.96 9.10
C ALA A 60 -7.40 26.41 8.95
N GLU A 61 -8.34 25.47 9.00
CA GLU A 61 -9.77 25.77 8.99
C GLU A 61 -10.17 26.62 10.20
N ARG A 62 -9.67 26.27 11.40
CA ARG A 62 -9.89 27.08 12.62
C ARG A 62 -9.24 28.47 12.56
N ALA A 63 -8.17 28.64 11.80
CA ALA A 63 -7.53 29.93 11.54
C ALA A 63 -8.28 30.76 10.48
N GLY A 64 -9.37 30.23 9.89
CA GLY A 64 -10.13 30.89 8.85
C GLY A 64 -9.37 31.05 7.55
N LEU A 65 -8.54 30.06 7.18
CA LEU A 65 -8.02 29.99 5.81
C LEU A 65 -9.19 29.75 4.85
N PRO A 66 -9.22 30.43 3.68
CA PRO A 66 -10.18 30.13 2.64
C PRO A 66 -10.07 28.67 2.17
N ASP A 67 -11.20 28.06 1.82
CA ASP A 67 -11.25 26.67 1.33
C ASP A 67 -10.48 26.47 0.01
N ASP A 68 -10.34 27.53 -0.79
CA ASP A 68 -9.60 27.57 -2.06
C ASP A 68 -8.13 28.00 -1.88
N ALA A 69 -7.64 28.10 -0.64
CA ALA A 69 -6.23 28.35 -0.39
C ALA A 69 -5.38 27.17 -0.90
N ALA A 70 -4.42 27.47 -1.78
CA ALA A 70 -3.60 26.46 -2.45
C ALA A 70 -2.87 25.50 -1.47
N GLU A 71 -2.40 25.99 -0.33
CA GLU A 71 -1.77 25.14 0.69
C GLU A 71 -2.74 24.16 1.35
N LEU A 72 -4.00 24.58 1.55
CA LEU A 72 -5.04 23.73 2.13
C LEU A 72 -5.48 22.65 1.15
N GLU A 73 -5.68 23.02 -0.11
CA GLU A 73 -6.00 22.08 -1.19
C GLU A 73 -4.88 21.04 -1.36
N ALA A 74 -3.62 21.48 -1.43
CA ALA A 74 -2.47 20.59 -1.55
C ALA A 74 -2.33 19.64 -0.35
N ALA A 75 -2.64 20.09 0.87
CA ALA A 75 -2.64 19.23 2.05
C ALA A 75 -3.77 18.20 2.03
N ARG A 76 -4.98 18.59 1.61
CA ARG A 76 -6.12 17.66 1.45
C ARG A 76 -5.81 16.57 0.41
N GLN A 77 -5.26 16.95 -0.74
CA GLN A 77 -4.82 15.99 -1.76
C GLN A 77 -3.71 15.06 -1.24
N ALA A 78 -2.76 15.60 -0.47
CA ALA A 78 -1.71 14.80 0.15
C ALA A 78 -2.27 13.80 1.17
N GLN A 79 -3.26 14.22 1.98
CA GLN A 79 -3.95 13.35 2.92
C GLN A 79 -4.68 12.21 2.21
N GLU A 80 -5.51 12.53 1.21
CA GLU A 80 -6.26 11.53 0.44
C GLU A 80 -5.33 10.49 -0.20
N GLN A 81 -4.21 10.94 -0.78
CA GLN A 81 -3.22 10.05 -1.37
C GLN A 81 -2.59 9.11 -0.33
N GLU A 82 -2.23 9.62 0.85
CA GLU A 82 -1.63 8.78 1.89
C GLU A 82 -2.66 7.84 2.54
N GLU A 83 -3.93 8.24 2.66
CA GLU A 83 -5.03 7.35 3.10
C GLU A 83 -5.28 6.23 2.09
N ARG A 84 -5.20 6.52 0.79
CA ARG A 84 -5.28 5.49 -0.26
C ARG A 84 -4.11 4.50 -0.14
N LYS A 85 -2.88 4.98 0.08
CA LYS A 85 -1.72 4.12 0.31
C LYS A 85 -1.86 3.27 1.57
N ASP A 86 -2.32 3.84 2.68
CA ASP A 86 -2.48 3.10 3.93
C ASP A 86 -3.51 1.96 3.80
N ARG A 87 -4.66 2.25 3.16
CA ARG A 87 -5.66 1.21 2.82
C ARG A 87 -5.08 0.12 1.94
N ALA A 88 -4.37 0.49 0.87
CA ALA A 88 -3.75 -0.48 -0.03
C ALA A 88 -2.71 -1.35 0.70
N ARG A 89 -1.88 -0.78 1.59
CA ARG A 89 -0.96 -1.57 2.44
C ARG A 89 -1.73 -2.54 3.35
N GLY A 90 -2.86 -2.10 3.91
CA GLY A 90 -3.75 -2.95 4.69
C GLY A 90 -4.30 -4.13 3.88
N ALA A 91 -4.75 -3.88 2.64
CA ALA A 91 -5.21 -4.92 1.72
C ALA A 91 -4.10 -5.92 1.38
N VAL A 92 -2.90 -5.45 1.03
CA VAL A 92 -1.74 -6.30 0.73
C VAL A 92 -1.38 -7.20 1.93
N ARG A 93 -1.31 -6.64 3.14
CA ARG A 93 -1.04 -7.44 4.36
C ARG A 93 -2.12 -8.48 4.62
N SER A 94 -3.37 -8.14 4.37
CA SER A 94 -4.50 -9.05 4.58
C SER A 94 -4.47 -10.21 3.58
N ALA A 95 -4.21 -9.93 2.30
CA ALA A 95 -4.07 -10.93 1.26
C ALA A 95 -2.84 -11.85 1.46
N LEU A 96 -1.71 -11.28 1.89
CA LEU A 96 -0.54 -12.06 2.30
C LEU A 96 -0.87 -13.04 3.44
N SER A 97 -1.66 -12.59 4.42
CA SER A 97 -2.03 -13.40 5.58
C SER A 97 -3.03 -14.51 5.24
N SER A 98 -3.89 -14.30 4.22
CA SER A 98 -4.85 -15.33 3.78
C SER A 98 -4.20 -16.40 2.90
N GLY A 99 -3.10 -16.07 2.21
CA GLY A 99 -2.48 -16.96 1.22
C GLY A 99 -3.33 -17.18 -0.03
N ASP A 100 -4.31 -16.31 -0.27
CA ASP A 100 -5.17 -16.34 -1.45
C ASP A 100 -4.49 -15.58 -2.60
N GLY A 101 -4.06 -16.32 -3.62
CA GLY A 101 -3.34 -15.76 -4.77
C GLY A 101 -4.16 -14.77 -5.59
N GLU A 102 -5.48 -14.93 -5.71
CA GLU A 102 -6.32 -13.97 -6.42
C GLU A 102 -6.46 -12.67 -5.63
N ALA A 103 -6.71 -12.78 -4.32
CA ALA A 103 -6.76 -11.62 -3.43
C ALA A 103 -5.41 -10.87 -3.42
N LEU A 104 -4.29 -11.61 -3.42
CA LEU A 104 -2.95 -11.03 -3.44
C LEU A 104 -2.66 -10.29 -4.75
N ARG A 105 -3.06 -10.87 -5.89
CA ARG A 105 -2.92 -10.23 -7.20
C ARG A 105 -3.72 -8.91 -7.26
N SER A 106 -4.97 -8.93 -6.81
CA SER A 106 -5.81 -7.72 -6.76
C SER A 106 -5.25 -6.66 -5.83
N ALA A 107 -4.78 -7.05 -4.63
CA ALA A 107 -4.18 -6.12 -3.68
C ALA A 107 -2.85 -5.52 -4.18
N LEU A 108 -2.05 -6.28 -4.94
CA LEU A 108 -0.84 -5.78 -5.59
C LEU A 108 -1.16 -4.72 -6.66
N GLU A 109 -2.20 -4.93 -7.46
CA GLU A 109 -2.65 -3.96 -8.46
C GLU A 109 -3.15 -2.67 -7.78
N GLU A 110 -4.01 -2.78 -6.77
CA GLU A 110 -4.47 -1.63 -5.99
C GLU A 110 -3.31 -0.89 -5.32
N GLY A 111 -2.32 -1.61 -4.79
CA GLY A 111 -1.09 -1.05 -4.25
C GLY A 111 -0.29 -0.24 -5.26
N LYS A 112 -0.17 -0.75 -6.49
CA LYS A 112 0.52 -0.04 -7.59
C LYS A 112 -0.24 1.23 -7.99
N GLU A 113 -1.56 1.15 -8.12
CA GLU A 113 -2.39 2.32 -8.44
C GLU A 113 -2.39 3.37 -7.31
N ALA A 114 -2.30 2.93 -6.05
CA ALA A 114 -2.15 3.82 -4.90
C ALA A 114 -0.74 4.44 -4.80
N GLY A 115 0.21 4.02 -5.64
CA GLY A 115 1.59 4.52 -5.64
C GLY A 115 2.43 3.97 -4.49
N LEU A 116 2.18 2.72 -4.07
CA LEU A 116 3.09 2.00 -3.16
C LEU A 116 4.42 1.71 -3.89
N GLY A 117 5.52 1.89 -3.16
CA GLY A 117 6.86 1.67 -3.71
C GLY A 117 7.25 0.19 -3.71
N PRO A 118 8.33 -0.20 -4.42
CA PRO A 118 8.80 -1.58 -4.48
C PRO A 118 9.04 -2.21 -3.10
N ARG A 119 9.52 -1.42 -2.13
CA ARG A 119 9.73 -1.89 -0.75
C ARG A 119 8.43 -2.30 -0.05
N ASP A 120 7.33 -1.60 -0.32
CA ASP A 120 6.02 -1.90 0.28
C ASP A 120 5.38 -3.15 -0.35
N LEU A 121 5.77 -3.50 -1.59
CA LEU A 121 5.18 -4.59 -2.37
C LEU A 121 6.06 -5.86 -2.44
N ALA A 122 7.34 -5.78 -2.05
CA ALA A 122 8.33 -6.84 -2.27
C ALA A 122 7.89 -8.21 -1.74
N ASP A 123 7.40 -8.28 -0.50
CA ASP A 123 7.00 -9.55 0.12
C ASP A 123 5.78 -10.16 -0.59
N ALA A 124 4.85 -9.31 -1.04
CA ALA A 124 3.66 -9.72 -1.79
C ALA A 124 4.00 -10.20 -3.21
N GLU A 125 4.94 -9.52 -3.89
CA GLU A 125 5.41 -9.94 -5.21
C GLU A 125 6.13 -11.29 -5.13
N ALA A 126 6.98 -11.50 -4.12
CA ALA A 126 7.66 -12.78 -3.91
C ALA A 126 6.68 -13.93 -3.57
N ALA A 127 5.67 -13.65 -2.74
CA ALA A 127 4.61 -14.62 -2.44
C ALA A 127 3.79 -14.99 -3.67
N MET A 128 3.52 -14.03 -4.56
CA MET A 128 2.81 -14.27 -5.81
C MET A 128 3.66 -15.11 -6.77
N GLU A 129 4.94 -14.79 -6.94
CA GLU A 129 5.86 -15.60 -7.76
C GLU A 129 5.93 -17.05 -7.26
N HIS A 130 6.01 -17.25 -5.95
CA HIS A 130 5.99 -18.59 -5.37
C HIS A 130 4.67 -19.33 -5.63
N SER A 131 3.53 -18.64 -5.50
CA SER A 131 2.21 -19.22 -5.83
C SER A 131 2.09 -19.59 -7.31
N ASP A 132 2.64 -18.79 -8.22
CA ASP A 132 2.63 -19.09 -9.66
C ASP A 132 3.48 -20.33 -9.98
N ILE A 133 4.62 -20.50 -9.30
CA ILE A 133 5.47 -21.71 -9.41
C ILE A 133 4.70 -22.95 -8.93
N GLN A 134 4.00 -22.85 -7.80
CA GLN A 134 3.17 -23.94 -7.28
C GLN A 134 2.03 -24.30 -8.24
N ASP A 135 1.33 -23.31 -8.79
CA ASP A 135 0.25 -23.54 -9.76
C ASP A 135 0.75 -24.23 -11.04
N ALA A 136 1.91 -23.81 -11.54
CA ALA A 136 2.53 -24.44 -12.71
C ALA A 136 2.92 -25.90 -12.42
N ALA A 137 3.58 -26.15 -11.28
CA ALA A 137 3.95 -27.50 -10.86
C ALA A 137 2.71 -28.40 -10.67
N LEU A 138 1.64 -27.87 -10.08
CA LEU A 138 0.39 -28.60 -9.88
C LEU A 138 -0.29 -28.96 -11.21
N ARG A 139 -0.29 -28.06 -12.20
CA ARG A 139 -0.82 -28.36 -13.54
C ARG A 139 -0.02 -29.48 -14.20
N LYS A 140 1.31 -29.38 -14.18
CA LYS A 140 2.20 -30.41 -14.74
C LYS A 140 2.01 -31.76 -14.05
N LEU A 141 1.80 -31.75 -12.73
CA LEU A 141 1.51 -32.97 -11.97
C LEU A 141 0.20 -33.61 -12.41
N LYS A 142 -0.86 -32.81 -12.60
CA LYS A 142 -2.17 -33.30 -13.11
C LYS A 142 -2.05 -33.88 -14.51
N GLU A 143 -1.26 -33.27 -15.38
CA GLU A 143 -0.99 -33.77 -16.74
C GLU A 143 -0.25 -35.12 -16.70
N ALA A 144 0.77 -35.26 -15.86
CA ALA A 144 1.51 -36.51 -15.68
C ALA A 144 0.64 -37.64 -15.09
N VAL A 145 -0.28 -37.31 -14.18
CA VAL A 145 -1.30 -38.26 -13.69
C VAL A 145 -2.21 -38.75 -14.81
N ALA A 146 -2.62 -37.84 -15.70
CA ALA A 146 -3.47 -38.17 -16.84
C ALA A 146 -2.74 -39.03 -17.89
N SER A 147 -1.46 -38.77 -18.15
CA SER A 147 -0.67 -39.54 -19.12
C SER A 147 -0.34 -40.96 -18.64
N ARG A 148 -0.27 -41.15 -17.30
CA ARG A 148 0.16 -42.40 -16.66
C ARG A 148 1.56 -42.87 -17.07
N ASP A 149 2.39 -41.96 -17.56
CA ASP A 149 3.79 -42.26 -17.84
C ASP A 149 4.62 -42.21 -16.54
N PRO A 150 5.29 -43.30 -16.13
CA PRO A 150 6.10 -43.31 -14.90
C PRO A 150 7.28 -42.33 -14.93
N GLY A 151 7.81 -41.97 -16.11
CA GLY A 151 8.88 -40.99 -16.26
C GLY A 151 8.38 -39.58 -15.97
N GLU A 152 7.28 -39.19 -16.62
CA GLU A 152 6.62 -37.90 -16.41
C GLU A 152 6.14 -37.74 -14.96
N LEU A 153 5.56 -38.79 -14.36
CA LEU A 153 5.14 -38.77 -12.95
C LEU A 153 6.29 -38.50 -11.99
N ARG A 154 7.45 -39.16 -12.16
CA ARG A 154 8.63 -38.90 -11.32
C ARG A 154 9.15 -37.47 -11.49
N ALA A 155 9.24 -37.00 -12.72
CA ALA A 155 9.70 -35.65 -13.01
C ALA A 155 8.76 -34.59 -12.41
N ALA A 156 7.45 -34.75 -12.58
CA ALA A 156 6.47 -33.83 -12.05
C ALA A 156 6.39 -33.86 -10.51
N LEU A 157 6.55 -35.03 -9.88
CA LEU A 157 6.65 -35.14 -8.41
C LEU A 157 7.88 -34.40 -7.87
N ALA A 158 9.05 -34.57 -8.49
CA ALA A 158 10.27 -33.88 -8.08
C ALA A 158 10.13 -32.35 -8.23
N GLU A 159 9.52 -31.88 -9.32
CA GLU A 159 9.24 -30.46 -9.52
C GLU A 159 8.22 -29.92 -8.52
N GLY A 160 7.16 -30.68 -8.22
CA GLY A 160 6.18 -30.35 -7.19
C GLY A 160 6.80 -30.23 -5.80
N GLU A 161 7.72 -31.14 -5.43
CA GLU A 161 8.48 -31.07 -4.18
C GLU A 161 9.38 -29.83 -4.13
N LEU A 162 10.09 -29.51 -5.23
CA LEU A 162 10.92 -28.30 -5.33
C LEU A 162 10.10 -27.01 -5.28
N ALA A 163 8.89 -27.01 -5.84
CA ALA A 163 7.93 -25.92 -5.76
C ALA A 163 7.26 -25.81 -4.37
N GLY A 164 7.53 -26.74 -3.46
CA GLY A 164 6.94 -26.75 -2.13
C GLY A 164 5.43 -27.07 -2.11
N LEU A 165 4.94 -27.88 -3.06
CA LEU A 165 3.57 -28.38 -3.02
C LEU A 165 3.32 -29.18 -1.74
N ARG A 166 2.08 -29.17 -1.24
CA ARG A 166 1.72 -29.89 -0.01
C ARG A 166 1.66 -31.38 -0.30
N GLU A 167 1.91 -32.20 0.73
CA GLU A 167 1.88 -33.67 0.62
C GLU A 167 0.57 -34.19 0.02
N GLY A 168 -0.56 -33.59 0.41
CA GLY A 168 -1.88 -33.93 -0.15
C GLY A 168 -2.04 -33.64 -1.64
N ASP A 169 -1.31 -32.67 -2.20
CA ASP A 169 -1.32 -32.38 -3.64
C ASP A 169 -0.48 -33.41 -4.42
N LEU A 170 0.54 -33.99 -3.78
CA LEU A 170 1.45 -34.98 -4.37
C LEU A 170 0.90 -36.42 -4.31
N ASP A 171 -0.03 -36.67 -3.39
CA ASP A 171 -0.55 -38.00 -3.04
C ASP A 171 -1.10 -38.81 -4.22
N GLU A 172 -1.90 -38.17 -5.08
CA GLU A 172 -2.51 -38.83 -6.23
C GLU A 172 -1.45 -39.29 -7.23
N ALA A 173 -0.49 -38.42 -7.54
CA ALA A 173 0.61 -38.72 -8.45
C ALA A 173 1.53 -39.81 -7.89
N ARG A 174 1.81 -39.82 -6.58
CA ARG A 174 2.57 -40.91 -5.94
C ARG A 174 1.85 -42.24 -6.08
N LYS A 175 0.53 -42.29 -5.85
CA LYS A 175 -0.28 -43.51 -6.00
C LYS A 175 -0.30 -43.99 -7.46
N ALA A 176 -0.49 -43.07 -8.41
CA ALA A 176 -0.44 -43.37 -9.83
C ALA A 176 0.92 -43.98 -10.22
N LEU A 177 2.02 -43.37 -9.77
CA LEU A 177 3.37 -43.86 -10.06
C LEU A 177 3.58 -45.30 -9.56
N VAL A 178 3.22 -45.59 -8.30
CA VAL A 178 3.35 -46.95 -7.74
C VAL A 178 2.53 -47.97 -8.54
N GLN A 179 1.34 -47.61 -9.01
CA GLN A 179 0.50 -48.49 -9.81
C GLN A 179 1.14 -48.78 -11.18
N GLU A 180 1.64 -47.75 -11.86
CA GLU A 180 2.24 -47.90 -13.19
C GLU A 180 3.59 -48.64 -13.12
N GLU A 181 4.39 -48.41 -12.09
CA GLU A 181 5.62 -49.18 -11.84
C GLU A 181 5.34 -50.67 -11.62
N ARG A 182 4.29 -51.00 -10.85
CA ARG A 182 3.87 -52.40 -10.65
C ARG A 182 3.45 -53.07 -11.96
N LYS A 183 2.70 -52.37 -12.81
CA LYS A 183 2.31 -52.88 -14.13
C LYS A 183 3.53 -53.11 -15.03
N ALA A 184 4.47 -52.16 -15.06
CA ALA A 184 5.69 -52.27 -15.86
C ALA A 184 6.56 -53.48 -15.43
N VAL A 185 6.68 -53.73 -14.13
CA VAL A 185 7.39 -54.91 -13.61
C VAL A 185 6.67 -56.20 -13.97
N ALA A 186 5.34 -56.25 -13.81
CA ALA A 186 4.55 -57.42 -14.18
C ALA A 186 4.64 -57.76 -15.68
N LEU A 187 4.65 -56.74 -16.54
CA LEU A 187 4.79 -56.92 -17.98
C LEU A 187 6.16 -57.50 -18.36
N LYS A 188 7.24 -56.99 -17.76
CA LYS A 188 8.60 -57.52 -17.97
C LYS A 188 8.78 -58.97 -17.51
N GLY A 189 7.98 -59.43 -16.56
CA GLY A 189 8.03 -60.82 -16.08
C GLY A 189 7.36 -61.83 -17.01
N LEU A 190 6.66 -61.37 -18.05
CA LEU A 190 6.00 -62.21 -19.06
C LEU A 190 6.83 -62.39 -20.34
N GLU A 191 7.93 -61.65 -20.48
CA GLU A 191 8.91 -61.71 -21.60
C GLU A 191 10.05 -62.70 -21.29
#